data_AF-A0A562NSF1-F1
#
_entry.id   AF-A0A562NSF1-F1
#
_cell.length_a   1.000
_cell.length_b   1.000
_cell.length_c   1.000
_cell.angle_alpha   90.00
_cell.angle_beta   90.00
_cell.angle_gamma   90.00
#
_symmetry.space_group_name_H-M   'P 1'
#
loop_
_entity.id
_entity.type
_entity.pdbx_description
1 polymer ?
#
loop_
_entity_poly.entity_id
_entity_poly.type
_entity_poly.pdbx_seq_one_letter_code
_entity_poly.pdbx_strand_id
1 'polypeptide(L)'
;MNRRKLNQADKLLRLAHLREELATRAVSAARGVVAQRIEEHRDSIRLADELSREQAERRDALRNPMIGSAQLRGALEAVLNTFQGDRQREADAQAAIAAAAQRVTEAEAQLDEARKALARAGRLCEKRRRMREPLAEALAYAIDRRDELEAEERRSLVLFGGRG
;
A
#
# COMPACT_ATOMS: atom_id res chain seq x y z
N MET A 1 27.98 -26.60 -19.88
CA MET A 1 26.49 -26.48 -19.89
C MET A 1 25.93 -25.71 -18.68
N ASN A 2 26.53 -25.80 -17.49
CA ASN A 2 26.02 -25.16 -16.26
C ASN A 2 26.04 -23.62 -16.25
N ARG A 3 27.05 -22.97 -16.87
CA ARG A 3 27.18 -21.50 -16.87
C ARG A 3 26.03 -20.76 -17.57
N ARG A 4 25.50 -21.31 -18.68
CA ARG A 4 24.33 -20.72 -19.38
C ARG A 4 23.06 -20.81 -18.53
N LYS A 5 22.83 -21.94 -17.86
CA LYS A 5 21.70 -22.15 -16.95
C LYS A 5 21.79 -21.23 -15.73
N LEU A 6 22.98 -21.07 -15.16
CA LEU A 6 23.22 -20.14 -14.06
C LEU A 6 22.93 -18.69 -14.46
N ASN A 7 23.46 -18.23 -15.60
CA ASN A 7 23.18 -16.88 -16.12
C ASN A 7 21.68 -16.65 -16.36
N GLN A 8 20.95 -17.66 -16.81
CA GLN A 8 19.50 -17.57 -16.96
C GLN A 8 18.80 -17.49 -15.59
N ALA A 9 19.23 -18.27 -14.60
CA ALA A 9 18.72 -18.21 -13.25
C ALA A 9 18.98 -16.84 -12.60
N ASP A 10 20.16 -16.25 -12.80
CA ASP A 10 20.52 -14.92 -12.31
C ASP A 10 19.62 -13.84 -12.92
N LYS A 11 19.36 -13.89 -14.24
CA LYS A 11 18.42 -12.97 -14.90
C LYS A 11 17.01 -13.07 -14.31
N LEU A 12 16.54 -14.29 -14.06
CA LEU A 12 15.21 -14.52 -13.49
C LEU A 12 15.13 -14.10 -12.01
N LEU A 13 16.20 -14.27 -11.25
CA LEU A 13 16.30 -13.78 -9.88
C LEU A 13 16.30 -12.25 -9.84
N ARG A 14 17.06 -11.60 -10.73
CA ARG A 14 17.06 -10.13 -10.86
C ARG A 14 15.68 -9.59 -11.21
N LEU A 15 14.97 -10.24 -12.13
CA LEU A 15 13.59 -9.86 -12.47
C LEU A 15 12.63 -10.07 -11.29
N ALA A 16 12.83 -11.11 -10.48
CA ALA A 16 12.03 -11.34 -9.27
C ALA A 16 12.26 -10.23 -8.23
N HIS A 17 13.52 -9.85 -7.98
CA HIS A 17 13.84 -8.73 -7.08
C HIS A 17 13.24 -7.41 -7.55
N LEU A 18 13.31 -7.11 -8.84
CA LEU A 18 12.67 -5.90 -9.38
C LEU A 18 11.15 -5.89 -9.11
N ARG A 19 10.48 -7.04 -9.23
CA ARG A 19 9.05 -7.16 -8.91
C ARG A 19 8.76 -6.98 -7.42
N GLU A 20 9.63 -7.50 -6.55
CA GLU A 20 9.54 -7.31 -5.11
C GLU A 20 9.74 -5.85 -4.70
N GLU A 21 10.70 -5.14 -5.31
CA GLU A 21 10.90 -3.71 -5.10
C GLU A 21 9.69 -2.89 -5.54
N LEU A 22 9.13 -3.18 -6.72
CA LEU A 22 7.91 -2.52 -7.20
C LEU A 22 6.73 -2.78 -6.27
N ALA A 23 6.55 -4.02 -5.79
CA ALA A 23 5.50 -4.35 -4.84
C ALA A 23 5.70 -3.65 -3.48
N THR A 24 6.94 -3.51 -3.02
CA THR A 24 7.28 -2.78 -1.80
C THR A 24 6.90 -1.30 -1.92
N ARG A 25 7.23 -0.68 -3.05
CA ARG A 25 6.82 0.71 -3.35
C ARG A 25 5.31 0.85 -3.42
N ALA A 26 4.61 -0.12 -4.04
CA ALA A 26 3.15 -0.13 -4.11
C ALA A 26 2.51 -0.20 -2.71
N VAL A 27 3.04 -1.03 -1.81
CA VAL A 27 2.58 -1.07 -0.41
C VAL A 27 2.80 0.26 0.29
N SER A 28 3.97 0.89 0.10
CA SER A 28 4.25 2.21 0.70
C SER A 28 3.29 3.29 0.16
N ALA A 29 3.02 3.29 -1.15
CA ALA A 29 2.09 4.24 -1.75
C ALA A 29 0.66 4.03 -1.22
N ALA A 30 0.19 2.78 -1.17
CA ALA A 30 -1.13 2.43 -0.65
C ALA A 30 -1.29 2.81 0.83
N ARG A 31 -0.25 2.66 1.67
CA ARG A 31 -0.26 3.15 3.05
C ARG A 31 -0.46 4.67 3.12
N GLY A 32 0.20 5.41 2.24
CA GLY A 32 0.02 6.86 2.14
C GLY A 32 -1.42 7.25 1.78
N VAL A 33 -2.02 6.54 0.83
CA VAL A 33 -3.42 6.75 0.44
C VAL A 33 -4.37 6.47 1.61
N VAL A 34 -4.18 5.36 2.34
CA VAL A 34 -4.99 5.04 3.53
C VAL A 34 -4.91 6.15 4.57
N ALA A 35 -3.70 6.63 4.88
CA ALA A 35 -3.52 7.73 5.82
C ALA A 35 -4.25 8.99 5.37
N GLN A 36 -4.15 9.36 4.09
CA GLN A 36 -4.87 10.49 3.54
C GLN A 36 -6.40 10.33 3.66
N ARG A 37 -6.95 9.16 3.33
CA ARG A 37 -8.40 8.92 3.43
C ARG A 37 -8.91 8.97 4.86
N ILE A 38 -8.11 8.51 5.83
CA ILE A 38 -8.44 8.63 7.25
C ILE A 38 -8.53 10.10 7.68
N GLU A 39 -7.58 10.94 7.25
CA GLU A 39 -7.63 12.38 7.55
C GLU A 39 -8.85 13.05 6.91
N GLU A 40 -9.13 12.77 5.63
CA GLU A 40 -10.33 13.30 4.95
C GLU A 40 -11.64 12.88 5.66
N HIS A 41 -11.69 11.65 6.20
CA HIS A 41 -12.82 11.17 6.98
C HIS A 41 -12.94 11.89 8.33
N ARG A 42 -11.83 12.11 9.03
CA ARG A 42 -11.78 12.89 10.28
C ARG A 42 -12.23 14.34 10.05
N ASP A 43 -11.80 14.95 8.96
CA ASP A 43 -12.21 16.31 8.59
C ASP A 43 -13.71 16.37 8.28
N SER A 44 -14.25 15.36 7.58
CA SER A 44 -15.69 15.27 7.32
C SER A 44 -16.52 15.19 8.60
N ILE A 45 -16.04 14.43 9.61
CA ILE A 45 -16.68 14.36 10.93
C ILE A 45 -16.62 15.71 11.63
N ARG A 46 -15.45 16.35 11.64
CA ARG A 46 -15.25 17.65 12.30
C ARG A 46 -16.17 18.72 11.72
N LEU A 47 -16.26 18.80 10.39
CA LEU A 47 -17.14 19.75 9.71
C LEU A 47 -18.62 19.49 10.03
N ALA A 48 -19.03 18.23 10.16
CA ALA A 48 -20.40 17.89 10.55
C ALA A 48 -20.69 18.27 12.02
N ASP A 49 -19.72 18.10 12.91
CA ASP A 49 -19.84 18.52 14.31
C ASP A 49 -19.94 20.05 14.44
N GLU A 50 -19.13 20.80 13.69
CA GLU A 50 -19.20 22.26 13.61
C GLU A 50 -20.57 22.72 13.09
N LEU A 51 -21.04 22.13 11.99
CA LEU A 51 -22.37 22.39 11.45
C LEU A 51 -23.48 22.12 12.47
N SER A 52 -23.40 21.01 13.20
CA SER A 52 -24.38 20.64 14.23
C SER A 52 -24.44 21.67 15.38
N ARG A 53 -23.27 22.17 15.81
CA ARG A 53 -23.17 23.22 16.84
C ARG A 53 -23.78 24.53 16.34
N GLU A 54 -23.43 24.99 15.15
CA GLU A 54 -23.99 26.21 14.56
C GLU A 54 -25.52 26.13 14.42
N GLN A 55 -26.04 24.97 14.00
CA GLN A 55 -27.48 24.76 13.88
C GLN A 55 -28.17 24.70 15.25
N ALA A 56 -27.53 24.13 16.28
CA ALA A 56 -28.06 24.15 17.64
C ALA A 56 -28.20 25.59 18.17
N GLU A 57 -27.16 26.42 18.00
CA GLU A 57 -27.18 27.84 18.40
C GLU A 57 -28.29 28.62 17.67
N ARG A 58 -28.46 28.39 16.36
CA ARG A 58 -29.56 28.99 15.58
C ARG A 58 -30.94 28.53 16.04
N ARG A 59 -31.11 27.23 16.33
CA ARG A 59 -32.37 26.67 16.86
C ARG A 59 -32.74 27.32 18.20
N ASP A 60 -31.79 27.49 19.10
CA ASP A 60 -32.01 28.13 20.39
C ASP A 60 -32.37 29.63 20.25
N ALA A 61 -31.68 30.35 19.37
CA ALA A 61 -31.99 31.74 19.05
C ALA A 61 -33.41 31.93 18.48
N LEU A 62 -33.88 31.00 17.64
CA LEU A 62 -35.21 31.04 17.04
C LEU A 62 -36.32 30.59 18.02
N ARG A 63 -36.01 29.75 19.01
CA ARG A 63 -36.97 29.26 20.01
C ARG A 63 -37.42 30.35 20.98
N ASN A 64 -36.54 31.29 21.35
CA ASN A 64 -36.83 32.40 22.28
C ASN A 64 -37.99 33.34 21.83
N PRO A 65 -37.99 33.87 20.59
CA PRO A 65 -39.06 34.77 20.12
C PRO A 65 -40.39 34.07 19.83
N MET A 66 -40.40 32.73 19.67
CA MET A 66 -41.63 31.97 19.38
C MET A 66 -42.61 31.85 20.56
N ILE A 67 -42.15 32.07 21.80
CA ILE A 67 -42.98 31.98 23.01
C ILE A 67 -43.79 33.28 23.25
N GLY A 68 -43.49 34.37 22.54
CA GLY A 68 -43.93 35.72 22.94
C GLY A 68 -44.96 36.47 22.08
N SER A 69 -45.29 36.09 20.83
CA SER A 69 -46.17 36.95 20.00
C SER A 69 -47.05 36.24 18.96
N ALA A 70 -48.29 36.70 18.83
CA ALA A 70 -49.30 36.21 17.89
C ALA A 70 -49.08 36.63 16.41
N GLN A 71 -48.00 37.35 16.10
CA GLN A 71 -47.65 37.85 14.76
C GLN A 71 -46.96 36.78 13.87
N LEU A 72 -46.72 35.57 14.40
CA LEU A 72 -45.78 34.60 13.82
C LEU A 72 -46.27 33.79 12.62
N ARG A 73 -47.50 33.95 12.09
CA ARG A 73 -47.98 33.09 10.98
C ARG A 73 -47.16 33.21 9.69
N GLY A 74 -46.68 34.41 9.33
CA GLY A 74 -45.76 34.60 8.20
C GLY A 74 -44.29 34.29 8.54
N ALA A 75 -43.90 34.42 9.80
CA ALA A 75 -42.57 34.07 10.28
C ALA A 75 -42.38 32.54 10.43
N LEU A 76 -43.46 31.80 10.67
CA LEU A 76 -43.46 30.35 10.84
C LEU A 76 -43.01 29.65 9.56
N GLU A 77 -43.46 30.11 8.40
CA GLU A 77 -43.08 29.53 7.11
C GLU A 77 -41.58 29.74 6.80
N ALA A 78 -41.05 30.93 7.11
CA ALA A 78 -39.61 31.22 7.01
C ALA A 78 -38.77 30.38 7.99
N VAL A 79 -39.24 30.17 9.22
CA VAL A 79 -38.60 29.32 10.23
C VAL A 79 -38.63 27.85 9.81
N LEU A 80 -39.76 27.35 9.30
CA LEU A 80 -39.89 25.98 8.80
C LEU A 80 -38.99 25.72 7.58
N ASN A 81 -38.91 26.67 6.64
CA ASN A 81 -37.98 26.59 5.50
C ASN A 81 -36.52 26.55 5.97
N THR A 82 -36.17 27.30 7.01
CA THR A 82 -34.82 27.28 7.61
C THR A 82 -34.51 25.90 8.21
N PHE A 83 -35.43 25.31 8.95
CA PHE A 83 -35.26 23.97 9.53
C PHE A 83 -35.25 22.84 8.50
N GLN A 84 -35.96 22.98 7.38
CA GLN A 84 -35.85 22.04 6.27
C GLN A 84 -34.46 22.13 5.62
N GLY A 85 -33.95 23.35 5.40
CA GLY A 85 -32.59 23.56 4.90
C GLY A 85 -31.51 23.04 5.85
N ASP A 86 -31.69 23.20 7.16
CA ASP A 86 -30.81 22.64 8.19
C ASP A 86 -30.76 21.11 8.15
N ARG A 87 -31.93 20.46 8.10
CA ARG A 87 -32.04 18.99 7.97
C ARG A 87 -31.38 18.48 6.69
N GLN A 88 -31.53 19.19 5.58
CA GLN A 88 -30.86 18.81 4.34
C GLN A 88 -29.33 18.90 4.50
N ARG A 89 -28.82 19.98 5.09
CA ARG A 89 -27.37 20.13 5.37
C ARG A 89 -26.84 19.04 6.30
N GLU A 90 -27.59 18.68 7.34
CA GLU A 90 -27.23 17.56 8.24
C GLU A 90 -27.18 16.23 7.46
N ALA A 91 -28.16 15.97 6.59
CA ALA A 91 -28.19 14.78 5.73
C ALA A 91 -27.01 14.75 4.75
N ASP A 92 -26.69 15.88 4.13
CA ASP A 92 -25.55 16.02 3.20
C ASP A 92 -24.22 15.78 3.93
N ALA A 93 -24.07 16.30 5.14
CA ALA A 93 -22.89 16.08 5.97
C ALA A 93 -22.74 14.60 6.38
N GLN A 94 -23.84 13.95 6.78
CA GLN A 94 -23.85 12.51 7.08
C GLN A 94 -23.50 11.66 5.85
N ALA A 95 -24.03 12.02 4.68
CA ALA A 95 -23.69 11.36 3.42
C ALA A 95 -22.19 11.55 3.07
N ALA A 96 -21.62 12.72 3.32
CA ALA A 96 -20.20 12.98 3.13
C ALA A 96 -19.32 12.14 4.07
N ILE A 97 -19.68 12.02 5.35
CA ILE A 97 -18.99 11.14 6.31
C ILE A 97 -19.03 9.70 5.83
N ALA A 98 -20.20 9.20 5.43
CA ALA A 98 -20.37 7.83 4.96
C ALA A 98 -19.55 7.56 3.69
N ALA A 99 -19.56 8.48 2.73
CA ALA A 99 -18.75 8.38 1.53
C ALA A 99 -17.24 8.39 1.85
N ALA A 100 -16.79 9.23 2.79
CA ALA A 100 -15.40 9.26 3.23
C ALA A 100 -14.99 7.95 3.94
N ALA A 101 -15.87 7.40 4.80
CA ALA A 101 -15.66 6.11 5.44
C ALA A 101 -15.52 4.98 4.42
N GLN A 102 -16.38 4.96 3.39
CA GLN A 102 -16.31 3.98 2.32
C GLN A 102 -14.97 4.07 1.56
N ARG A 103 -14.48 5.28 1.27
CA ARG A 103 -13.16 5.48 0.64
C ARG A 103 -12.01 4.96 1.51
N VAL A 104 -12.11 5.05 2.84
CA VAL A 104 -11.14 4.44 3.76
C VAL A 104 -11.14 2.93 3.59
N THR A 105 -12.31 2.29 3.64
CA THR A 105 -12.43 0.84 3.47
C THR A 105 -11.90 0.37 2.11
N GLU A 106 -12.19 1.10 1.04
CA GLU A 106 -11.66 0.81 -0.30
C GLU A 106 -10.12 0.93 -0.35
N ALA A 107 -9.55 1.96 0.28
CA ALA A 107 -8.10 2.14 0.35
C ALA A 107 -7.42 1.04 1.19
N GLU A 108 -8.04 0.60 2.28
CA GLU A 108 -7.56 -0.51 3.10
C GLU A 108 -7.56 -1.83 2.31
N ALA A 109 -8.62 -2.10 1.55
CA ALA A 109 -8.69 -3.27 0.67
C ALA A 109 -7.58 -3.24 -0.40
N GLN A 110 -7.29 -2.07 -0.98
CA GLN A 110 -6.17 -1.90 -1.92
C GLN A 110 -4.81 -2.14 -1.26
N LEU A 111 -4.61 -1.65 -0.03
CA LEU A 111 -3.40 -1.90 0.74
C LEU A 111 -3.19 -3.39 1.02
N ASP A 112 -4.26 -4.11 1.36
CA ASP A 112 -4.19 -5.55 1.58
C ASP A 112 -3.87 -6.34 0.31
N GLU A 113 -4.44 -5.95 -0.83
CA GLU A 113 -4.04 -6.55 -2.12
C GLU A 113 -2.58 -6.25 -2.47
N ALA A 114 -2.08 -5.04 -2.20
CA ALA A 114 -0.68 -4.70 -2.37
C ALA A 114 0.23 -5.55 -1.47
N ARG A 115 -0.15 -5.79 -0.21
CA ARG A 115 0.58 -6.66 0.72
C ARG A 115 0.60 -8.10 0.24
N LYS A 116 -0.53 -8.63 -0.24
CA LYS A 116 -0.60 -9.96 -0.85
C LYS A 116 0.30 -10.07 -2.08
N ALA A 117 0.35 -9.03 -2.92
CA ALA A 117 1.24 -8.97 -4.08
C ALA A 117 2.72 -9.00 -3.67
N LEU A 118 3.10 -8.23 -2.64
CA LEU A 118 4.45 -8.25 -2.08
C LEU A 118 4.82 -9.64 -1.54
N ALA A 119 3.92 -10.28 -0.80
CA ALA A 119 4.16 -11.64 -0.31
C ALA A 119 4.34 -12.65 -1.46
N ARG A 120 3.56 -12.54 -2.55
CA ARG A 120 3.76 -13.35 -3.76
C ARG A 120 5.12 -13.09 -4.41
N ALA A 121 5.54 -11.82 -4.50
CA ALA A 121 6.83 -11.44 -5.06
C ALA A 121 8.01 -11.99 -4.23
N GLY A 122 7.96 -11.85 -2.91
CA GLY A 122 8.98 -12.42 -2.00
C GLY A 122 9.09 -13.94 -2.11
N ARG A 123 7.96 -14.66 -2.20
CA ARG A 123 7.97 -16.11 -2.46
C ARG A 123 8.62 -16.47 -3.80
N LEU A 124 8.42 -15.64 -4.83
CA LEU A 124 9.06 -15.85 -6.12
C LEU A 124 10.57 -15.64 -6.03
N CYS A 125 11.05 -14.60 -5.34
CA CYS A 125 12.46 -14.36 -5.10
C CYS A 125 13.12 -15.56 -4.41
N GLU A 126 12.50 -16.03 -3.33
CA GLU A 126 12.99 -17.18 -2.57
C GLU A 126 13.04 -18.45 -3.44
N LYS A 127 11.99 -18.72 -4.23
CA LYS A 127 11.98 -19.82 -5.18
C LYS A 127 13.12 -19.71 -6.21
N ARG A 128 13.38 -18.52 -6.74
CA ARG A 128 14.46 -18.28 -7.72
C ARG A 128 15.83 -18.46 -7.09
N ARG A 129 16.02 -18.02 -5.84
CA ARG A 129 17.25 -18.22 -5.06
C ARG A 129 17.56 -19.71 -4.89
N ARG A 130 16.59 -20.50 -4.43
CA ARG A 130 16.71 -21.96 -4.25
C ARG A 130 17.04 -22.71 -5.55
N MET A 131 16.56 -22.23 -6.70
CA MET A 131 16.90 -22.85 -7.99
C MET A 131 18.29 -22.44 -8.50
N ARG A 132 18.77 -21.25 -8.13
CA ARG A 132 20.10 -20.75 -8.50
C ARG A 132 21.21 -21.43 -7.71
N GLU A 133 21.00 -21.62 -6.41
CA GLU A 133 21.98 -22.15 -5.46
C GLU A 133 22.69 -23.44 -5.92
N PRO A 134 21.99 -24.54 -6.27
CA PRO A 134 22.66 -25.76 -6.71
C PRO A 134 23.41 -25.58 -8.05
N LEU A 135 22.98 -24.65 -8.91
CA LEU A 135 23.69 -24.35 -10.15
C LEU A 135 24.99 -23.58 -9.90
N ALA A 136 25.00 -22.73 -8.88
CA ALA A 136 26.18 -21.99 -8.46
C ALA A 136 27.19 -22.93 -7.78
N GLU A 137 26.73 -23.79 -6.88
CA GLU A 137 27.55 -24.82 -6.22
C GLU A 137 28.17 -25.78 -7.24
N ALA A 138 27.38 -26.31 -8.17
CA ALA A 138 27.90 -27.21 -9.20
C ALA A 138 28.92 -26.53 -10.14
N LEU A 139 28.83 -25.21 -10.34
CA LEU A 139 29.82 -24.47 -11.10
C LEU A 139 31.11 -24.26 -10.29
N ALA A 140 30.99 -23.90 -9.01
CA ALA A 140 32.14 -23.73 -8.12
C ALA A 140 32.94 -25.02 -8.01
N TYR A 141 32.27 -26.15 -7.71
CA TYR A 141 32.91 -27.46 -7.64
C TYR A 141 33.63 -27.85 -8.95
N ALA A 142 33.04 -27.54 -10.11
CA ALA A 142 33.67 -27.84 -11.40
C ALA A 142 34.90 -26.97 -11.68
N ILE A 143 34.93 -25.73 -11.17
CA ILE A 143 36.11 -24.85 -11.26
C ILE A 143 37.22 -25.40 -10.35
N ASP A 144 36.91 -25.67 -9.08
CA ASP A 144 37.87 -26.20 -8.11
C ASP A 144 38.50 -27.49 -8.63
N ARG A 145 37.67 -28.41 -9.15
CA ARG A 145 38.17 -29.69 -9.69
C ARG A 145 39.09 -29.51 -10.90
N ARG A 146 38.81 -28.52 -11.77
CA ARG A 146 39.67 -28.22 -12.90
C ARG A 146 40.99 -27.62 -12.43
N ASP A 147 40.95 -26.70 -11.48
CA ASP A 147 42.15 -26.04 -10.95
C ASP A 147 43.06 -27.03 -10.19
N GLU A 148 42.48 -28.04 -9.51
CA GLU A 148 43.21 -29.18 -8.96
C GLU A 148 43.95 -29.99 -10.03
N LEU A 149 43.26 -30.34 -11.13
CA LEU A 149 43.85 -31.09 -12.24
C LEU A 149 44.97 -30.29 -12.92
N GLU A 150 44.77 -29.00 -13.18
CA GLU A 150 45.81 -28.13 -13.74
C GLU A 150 47.04 -28.05 -12.81
N ALA A 151 46.84 -28.05 -11.49
CA ALA A 151 47.94 -28.08 -10.53
C ALA A 151 48.69 -29.43 -10.53
N GLU A 152 47.97 -30.55 -10.66
CA GLU A 152 48.57 -31.88 -10.82
C GLU A 152 49.39 -31.99 -12.12
N GLU A 153 48.84 -31.51 -13.24
CA GLU A 153 49.54 -31.46 -14.53
C GLU A 153 50.82 -30.63 -14.43
N ARG A 154 50.76 -29.42 -13.85
CA ARG A 154 51.95 -28.57 -13.63
C ARG A 154 52.99 -29.27 -12.75
N ARG A 155 52.59 -29.93 -11.67
CA ARG A 155 53.49 -30.70 -10.81
C ARG A 155 54.15 -31.85 -11.59
N SER A 156 53.39 -32.57 -12.40
CA SER A 156 53.92 -33.67 -13.22
C SER A 156 54.93 -33.18 -14.27
N LEU A 157 54.66 -32.06 -14.94
CA LEU A 157 55.56 -31.46 -15.93
C LEU A 157 56.87 -30.99 -15.31
N VAL A 158 56.84 -30.45 -14.08
CA VAL A 158 58.06 -30.08 -13.34
C VAL A 158 58.89 -31.33 -12.96
N LEU A 159 58.24 -32.42 -12.56
CA LEU A 159 58.92 -33.66 -12.17
C LEU A 159 59.50 -34.44 -13.36
N PHE A 160 58.86 -34.40 -14.53
CA PHE A 160 59.30 -35.12 -15.74
C PHE A 160 60.10 -34.27 -16.74
N GLY A 161 60.00 -32.94 -16.70
CA GLY A 161 60.70 -32.01 -17.58
C GLY A 161 62.09 -31.55 -17.12
N GLY A 162 62.51 -31.93 -15.90
CA GLY A 162 63.81 -31.55 -15.31
C GLY A 162 65.00 -32.45 -15.69
N ARG A 163 64.88 -33.30 -16.71
CA ARG A 163 66.00 -34.12 -17.24
C ARG A 163 66.22 -33.78 -18.71
N GLY A 164 66.97 -32.71 -18.96
CA GLY A 164 67.51 -32.30 -20.25
C GLY A 164 68.77 -31.49 -20.01
#